data_AF-A0A4S8LH13-F1
#
_entry.id   AF-A0A4S8LH13-F1
#
_cell.length_a   1.000
_cell.length_b   1.000
_cell.length_c   1.000
_cell.angle_alpha   90.00
_cell.angle_beta   90.00
_cell.angle_gamma   90.00
#
_symmetry.space_group_name_H-M   'P 1'
#
loop_
_entity.id
_entity.type
_entity.pdbx_description
1 polymer ?
#
loop_
_entity_poly.entity_id
_entity_poly.type
_entity_poly.pdbx_seq_one_letter_code
_entity_poly.pdbx_strand_id
1 'polypeptide(L)'
;MKRKAATTDKSADDLPKVRLITQPTFGHALREAQQTIADLDGEIVQLKLTEDTLEQTIADLDGEIVQLKLTEDTLGKQVIGLKNDLAQVGQERDELARELTEMQESESVEIQHLGAENTDLFRQILRSNIELQTLRNLLKAYDSDETTSVVPVLRNLESSNEHAVSKFQDEGQDVSTSQGQDHEIDHDDPCERESSVLRNVRVESSTTHRVLYPLDALPNDDAQKWLPQAFAYVDVDLGPAYADFLIQWINFERLHRWEKAGGRMENEERPKEITSWIREGRYPPRCKGPNLAGDFSRHFPKALRMWWAFLRSSTPLDRKGTADKNDWSALDKHGINGWFSIVVAMKWWGECLKSLTGDHLRNGTEEWLEMVAELTATLKELNKHLEE
;
A
#
# COMPACT_ATOMS: atom_id res chain seq x y z
N MET A 1 -73.05 -6.62 -48.50
CA MET A 1 -73.43 -5.60 -49.51
C MET A 1 -72.89 -6.03 -50.87
N LYS A 2 -73.79 -6.25 -51.83
CA LYS A 2 -73.52 -6.62 -53.22
C LYS A 2 -73.11 -5.38 -54.03
N ARG A 3 -72.09 -5.45 -54.89
CA ARG A 3 -71.97 -4.58 -56.06
C ARG A 3 -71.63 -5.40 -57.31
N LYS A 4 -72.67 -5.58 -58.13
CA LYS A 4 -72.63 -5.90 -59.56
C LYS A 4 -72.14 -4.66 -60.34
N ALA A 5 -71.33 -4.86 -61.36
CA ALA A 5 -71.23 -4.00 -62.55
C ALA A 5 -70.62 -4.85 -63.66
N ALA A 6 -71.39 -5.31 -64.64
CA ALA A 6 -71.87 -4.58 -65.82
C ALA A 6 -70.94 -4.84 -67.02
N THR A 7 -71.29 -5.90 -67.74
CA THR A 7 -70.95 -6.21 -69.11
C THR A 7 -71.37 -5.08 -70.04
N THR A 8 -70.44 -4.58 -70.84
CA THR A 8 -70.73 -3.85 -72.08
C THR A 8 -69.93 -4.47 -73.21
N ASP A 9 -70.64 -5.34 -73.91
CA ASP A 9 -70.32 -5.92 -75.21
C ASP A 9 -70.50 -4.81 -76.26
N LYS A 10 -69.40 -4.43 -76.93
CA LYS A 10 -69.43 -3.52 -78.09
C LYS A 10 -68.62 -4.14 -79.23
N SER A 11 -69.40 -4.71 -80.14
CA SER A 11 -69.17 -4.84 -81.57
C SER A 11 -68.25 -3.75 -82.13
N ALA A 12 -67.17 -4.20 -82.77
CA ALA A 12 -66.44 -3.47 -83.79
C ALA A 12 -65.91 -4.50 -84.81
N ASP A 13 -66.86 -5.04 -85.57
CA ASP A 13 -66.59 -5.60 -86.90
C ASP A 13 -66.16 -4.45 -87.82
N ASP A 14 -65.34 -4.79 -88.81
CA ASP A 14 -64.88 -3.92 -89.91
C ASP A 14 -63.58 -3.12 -89.67
N LEU A 15 -62.47 -3.86 -89.59
CA LEU A 15 -61.13 -3.34 -89.89
C LEU A 15 -60.61 -3.98 -91.20
N PRO A 16 -59.89 -3.21 -92.05
CA PRO A 16 -59.41 -3.66 -93.33
C PRO A 16 -58.43 -4.83 -93.20
N LYS A 17 -58.62 -5.87 -94.02
CA LYS A 17 -57.70 -7.01 -94.19
C LYS A 17 -56.39 -6.52 -94.82
N VAL A 18 -55.51 -5.96 -94.00
CA VAL A 18 -54.12 -5.70 -94.36
C VAL A 18 -53.39 -7.05 -94.35
N ARG A 19 -52.96 -7.51 -95.52
CA ARG A 19 -52.06 -8.67 -95.63
C ARG A 19 -50.72 -8.26 -95.02
N LEU A 20 -50.47 -8.65 -93.77
CA LEU A 20 -49.14 -8.57 -93.16
C LEU A 20 -48.19 -9.45 -93.98
N ILE A 21 -47.30 -8.80 -94.72
CA ILE A 21 -46.10 -9.43 -95.24
C ILE A 21 -45.25 -9.73 -94.00
N THR A 22 -45.35 -10.96 -93.49
CA THR A 22 -44.53 -11.42 -92.36
C THR A 22 -43.09 -11.52 -92.83
N GLN A 23 -42.30 -10.48 -92.59
CA GLN A 23 -40.86 -10.59 -92.72
C GLN A 23 -40.35 -11.62 -91.70
N PRO A 24 -39.61 -12.67 -92.10
CA PRO A 24 -39.21 -13.78 -91.23
C PRO A 24 -38.35 -13.37 -90.02
N THR A 25 -37.80 -12.15 -90.03
CA THR A 25 -36.88 -11.63 -89.02
C THR A 25 -37.57 -11.08 -87.75
N PHE A 26 -38.85 -10.71 -87.82
CA PHE A 26 -39.54 -10.05 -86.69
C PHE A 26 -39.81 -11.00 -85.51
N GLY A 27 -40.01 -12.30 -85.78
CA GLY A 27 -40.33 -13.29 -84.75
C GLY A 27 -39.14 -13.72 -83.88
N HIS A 28 -37.90 -13.46 -84.31
CA HIS A 28 -36.71 -13.69 -83.47
C HIS A 28 -36.53 -12.55 -82.48
N ALA A 29 -36.54 -11.31 -82.98
CA ALA A 29 -36.42 -10.11 -82.15
C ALA A 29 -37.53 -10.00 -81.09
N LEU A 30 -38.77 -10.41 -81.42
CA LEU A 30 -39.86 -10.44 -80.44
C LEU A 30 -39.62 -11.47 -79.33
N ARG A 31 -39.12 -12.68 -79.66
CA ARG A 31 -38.81 -13.71 -78.67
C ARG A 31 -37.65 -13.31 -77.77
N GLU A 32 -36.63 -12.68 -78.34
CA GLU A 32 -35.50 -12.11 -77.60
C GLU A 32 -35.99 -11.03 -76.64
N ALA A 33 -36.81 -10.09 -77.10
CA ALA A 33 -37.42 -9.08 -76.24
C ALA A 33 -38.30 -9.68 -75.13
N GLN A 34 -39.10 -10.70 -75.44
CA GLN A 34 -39.91 -11.41 -74.44
C GLN A 34 -39.05 -12.12 -73.39
N GLN A 35 -37.92 -12.72 -73.79
CA GLN A 35 -36.98 -13.33 -72.87
C GLN A 35 -36.32 -12.26 -71.97
N THR A 36 -35.86 -11.15 -72.55
CA THR A 36 -35.28 -10.04 -71.77
C THR A 36 -36.28 -9.48 -70.77
N ILE A 37 -37.56 -9.36 -71.13
CA ILE A 37 -38.62 -8.94 -70.19
C ILE A 37 -38.76 -9.94 -69.04
N ALA A 38 -38.77 -11.25 -69.34
CA ALA A 38 -38.88 -12.27 -68.31
C ALA A 38 -37.67 -12.29 -67.36
N ASP A 39 -36.46 -12.09 -67.89
CA ASP A 39 -35.24 -12.00 -67.09
C ASP A 39 -35.26 -10.75 -66.19
N LEU A 40 -35.66 -9.60 -66.73
CA LEU A 40 -35.82 -8.35 -65.97
C LEU A 40 -36.90 -8.46 -64.89
N ASP A 41 -38.03 -9.11 -65.18
CA ASP A 41 -39.08 -9.37 -64.18
C ASP A 41 -38.53 -10.25 -63.04
N GLY A 42 -37.69 -11.24 -63.37
CA GLY A 42 -36.98 -12.06 -62.38
C GLY A 42 -36.05 -11.24 -61.49
N GLU A 43 -35.25 -10.34 -62.08
CA GLU A 43 -34.38 -9.42 -61.34
C GLU A 43 -35.18 -8.47 -60.44
N ILE A 44 -36.31 -7.93 -60.92
CA ILE A 44 -37.19 -7.06 -60.13
C ILE A 44 -37.75 -7.81 -58.91
N VAL A 45 -38.16 -9.07 -59.06
CA VAL A 45 -38.63 -9.88 -57.92
C VAL A 45 -37.53 -10.12 -56.90
N GLN A 46 -36.29 -10.40 -57.34
CA GLN A 46 -35.15 -10.55 -56.43
C GLN A 46 -34.82 -9.24 -55.70
N LEU A 47 -34.80 -8.12 -56.42
CA LEU A 47 -34.57 -6.80 -55.83
C LEU A 47 -35.63 -6.47 -54.77
N LYS A 48 -36.90 -6.78 -55.05
CA LYS A 48 -37.99 -6.57 -54.09
C LYS A 48 -37.85 -7.44 -52.84
N LEU A 49 -37.45 -8.71 -52.98
CA LEU A 49 -37.17 -9.57 -51.83
C LEU A 49 -36.00 -9.02 -50.99
N THR A 50 -34.97 -8.50 -51.64
CA THR A 50 -33.85 -7.85 -50.93
C THR A 50 -34.27 -6.56 -50.24
N GLU A 51 -35.16 -5.77 -50.85
CA GLU A 51 -35.75 -4.57 -50.26
C GLU A 51 -36.53 -4.92 -48.99
N ASP A 52 -37.46 -5.88 -49.04
CA ASP A 52 -38.23 -6.35 -47.89
C ASP A 52 -37.32 -6.89 -46.77
N THR A 53 -36.23 -7.58 -47.14
CA THR A 53 -35.23 -8.09 -46.19
C THR A 53 -34.51 -6.94 -45.51
N LEU A 54 -34.09 -5.93 -46.27
CA LEU A 54 -33.43 -4.75 -45.72
C LEU A 54 -34.37 -3.95 -44.80
N GLU A 55 -35.63 -3.77 -45.18
CA GLU A 55 -36.64 -3.12 -44.32
C GLU A 55 -36.81 -3.84 -42.98
N GLN A 56 -36.84 -5.18 -42.97
CA GLN A 56 -36.88 -5.96 -41.74
C GLN A 56 -35.62 -5.76 -40.89
N THR A 57 -34.43 -5.78 -41.50
CA THR A 57 -33.19 -5.55 -40.74
C THR A 57 -33.11 -4.14 -40.15
N ILE A 58 -33.65 -3.13 -40.84
CA ILE A 58 -33.74 -1.75 -40.33
C ILE A 58 -34.65 -1.71 -39.10
N ALA A 59 -35.81 -2.37 -39.17
CA ALA A 59 -36.74 -2.42 -38.04
C ALA A 59 -36.15 -3.14 -36.80
N ASP A 60 -35.39 -4.21 -37.02
CA ASP A 60 -34.72 -4.95 -35.93
C ASP A 60 -33.61 -4.07 -35.29
N LEU A 61 -32.80 -3.39 -36.10
CA LEU A 61 -31.77 -2.46 -35.63
C LEU A 61 -32.37 -1.26 -34.87
N ASP A 62 -33.49 -0.71 -35.33
CA ASP A 62 -34.21 0.35 -34.60
C ASP A 62 -34.67 -0.15 -33.22
N GLY A 63 -35.09 -1.41 -33.11
CA GLY A 63 -35.41 -2.05 -31.84
C GLY A 63 -34.21 -2.15 -30.88
N GLU A 64 -33.05 -2.57 -31.40
CA GLU A 64 -31.80 -2.63 -30.63
C GLU A 64 -31.34 -1.25 -30.15
N ILE A 65 -31.44 -0.22 -30.99
CA ILE A 65 -31.10 1.17 -30.64
C ILE A 65 -31.96 1.66 -29.47
N VAL A 66 -33.26 1.35 -29.46
CA VAL A 66 -34.15 1.72 -28.35
C VAL A 66 -33.75 1.01 -27.05
N GLN A 67 -33.39 -0.28 -27.10
CA GLN A 67 -32.92 -1.02 -25.93
C GLN A 67 -31.60 -0.43 -25.39
N LEU A 68 -30.64 -0.13 -26.27
CA LEU A 68 -29.37 0.48 -25.88
C LEU A 68 -29.58 1.83 -25.18
N LYS A 69 -30.47 2.69 -25.70
CA LYS A 69 -30.81 3.97 -25.04
C LYS A 69 -31.40 3.77 -23.64
N LEU A 70 -32.26 2.77 -23.46
CA LEU A 70 -32.82 2.46 -22.12
C LEU A 70 -31.74 2.00 -21.14
N THR A 71 -30.77 1.19 -21.62
CA THR A 71 -29.63 0.77 -20.79
C THR A 71 -28.70 1.93 -20.46
N GLU A 72 -28.46 2.84 -21.41
CA GLU A 72 -27.69 4.07 -21.21
C GLU A 72 -28.33 4.96 -20.14
N ASP A 73 -29.65 5.19 -20.21
CA ASP A 73 -30.39 5.94 -19.20
C ASP A 73 -30.32 5.30 -17.81
N THR A 74 -30.37 3.96 -17.76
CA THR A 74 -30.28 3.21 -16.50
C THR A 74 -28.89 3.33 -15.88
N LEU A 75 -27.84 3.16 -16.68
CA LEU A 75 -26.46 3.35 -16.26
C LEU A 75 -26.19 4.80 -15.84
N GLY A 76 -26.75 5.78 -16.56
CA GLY A 76 -26.66 7.19 -16.21
C GLY A 76 -27.21 7.48 -14.81
N LYS A 77 -28.35 6.89 -14.44
CA LYS A 77 -28.91 7.01 -13.08
C LYS A 77 -28.02 6.36 -12.03
N GLN A 78 -27.45 5.18 -12.32
CA GLN A 78 -26.53 4.51 -11.41
C GLN A 78 -25.25 5.32 -11.17
N VAL A 79 -24.68 5.91 -12.22
CA VAL A 79 -23.50 6.79 -12.12
C VAL A 79 -23.79 8.02 -11.26
N ILE A 80 -24.96 8.64 -11.41
CA ILE A 80 -25.37 9.77 -10.56
C ILE A 80 -25.51 9.32 -9.09
N GLY A 81 -26.09 8.14 -8.83
CA GLY A 81 -26.19 7.57 -7.49
C GLY A 81 -24.83 7.37 -6.83
N LEU A 82 -23.92 6.65 -7.52
CA LEU A 82 -22.56 6.40 -7.03
C LEU A 82 -21.77 7.70 -6.80
N LYS A 83 -21.99 8.73 -7.63
CA LYS A 83 -21.37 10.04 -7.44
C LYS A 83 -21.84 10.72 -6.16
N ASN A 84 -23.12 10.60 -5.81
CA ASN A 84 -23.66 11.14 -4.56
C ASN A 84 -23.11 10.37 -3.34
N ASP A 85 -23.07 9.04 -3.42
CA ASP A 85 -22.51 8.19 -2.36
C ASP A 85 -21.02 8.51 -2.14
N LEU A 86 -20.24 8.70 -3.21
CA LEU A 86 -18.85 9.11 -3.12
C LEU A 86 -18.69 10.49 -2.46
N ALA A 87 -19.58 11.43 -2.76
CA ALA A 87 -19.57 12.75 -2.12
C ALA A 87 -19.90 12.66 -0.62
N GLN A 88 -20.84 11.78 -0.23
CA GLN A 88 -21.18 11.53 1.16
C GLN A 88 -19.98 10.91 1.92
N VAL A 89 -19.36 9.86 1.37
CA VAL A 89 -18.16 9.25 1.98
C VAL A 89 -17.02 10.26 2.09
N GLY A 90 -16.88 11.16 1.12
CA GLY A 90 -15.93 12.28 1.20
C GLY A 90 -16.19 13.19 2.39
N GLN A 91 -17.46 13.55 2.65
CA GLN A 91 -17.84 14.37 3.82
C GLN A 91 -17.57 13.64 5.14
N GLU A 92 -17.92 12.36 5.24
CA GLU A 92 -17.67 11.55 6.44
C GLU A 92 -16.18 11.40 6.73
N ARG A 93 -15.34 11.22 5.69
CA ARG A 93 -13.89 11.21 5.83
C ARG A 93 -13.37 12.54 6.37
N ASP A 94 -13.85 13.66 5.83
CA ASP A 94 -13.41 15.00 6.25
C ASP A 94 -13.86 15.34 7.68
N GLU A 95 -15.00 14.79 8.12
CA GLU A 95 -15.47 14.85 9.51
C GLU A 95 -14.54 14.08 10.44
N LEU A 96 -14.27 12.81 10.14
CA LEU A 96 -13.40 11.96 10.94
C LEU A 96 -11.97 12.49 11.01
N ALA A 97 -11.46 13.09 9.92
CA ALA A 97 -10.15 13.72 9.91
C ALA A 97 -10.09 14.92 10.88
N ARG A 98 -11.19 15.67 11.02
CA ARG A 98 -11.28 16.79 11.96
C ARG A 98 -11.34 16.29 13.39
N GLU A 99 -12.19 15.29 13.68
CA GLU A 99 -12.26 14.66 15.01
C GLU A 99 -10.92 14.08 15.44
N LEU A 100 -10.18 13.42 14.54
CA LEU A 100 -8.85 12.91 14.81
C LEU A 100 -7.86 14.03 15.16
N THR A 101 -7.93 15.16 14.45
CA THR A 101 -7.07 16.32 14.73
C THR A 101 -7.38 16.91 16.10
N GLU A 102 -8.66 17.07 16.44
CA GLU A 102 -9.09 17.58 17.75
C GLU A 102 -8.66 16.64 18.89
N MET A 103 -8.78 15.32 18.69
CA MET A 103 -8.31 14.33 19.65
C MET A 103 -6.80 14.43 19.86
N GLN A 104 -6.01 14.50 18.78
CA GLN A 104 -4.55 14.65 18.85
C GLN A 104 -4.13 15.93 19.57
N GLU A 105 -4.81 17.05 19.31
CA GLU A 105 -4.54 18.31 20.01
C GLU A 105 -4.87 18.19 21.50
N SER A 106 -6.00 17.55 21.85
CA SER A 106 -6.40 17.33 23.25
C SER A 106 -5.40 16.44 24.00
N GLU A 107 -4.96 15.33 23.40
CA GLU A 107 -3.97 14.42 23.97
C GLU A 107 -2.60 15.11 24.11
N SER A 108 -2.22 15.94 23.13
CA SER A 108 -0.96 16.68 23.20
C SER A 108 -0.93 17.63 24.40
N VAL A 109 -2.03 18.34 24.64
CA VAL A 109 -2.17 19.23 25.81
C VAL A 109 -2.10 18.44 27.12
N GLU A 110 -2.76 17.29 27.20
CA GLU A 110 -2.71 16.43 28.40
C GLU A 110 -1.29 15.89 28.67
N ILE A 111 -0.59 15.42 27.63
CA ILE A 111 0.80 14.96 27.74
C ILE A 111 1.72 16.08 28.21
N GLN A 112 1.56 17.31 27.68
CA GLN A 112 2.33 18.47 28.13
C GLN A 112 2.06 18.80 29.60
N HIS A 113 0.79 18.72 30.02
CA HIS A 113 0.40 18.94 31.42
C HIS A 113 1.04 17.92 32.37
N LEU A 114 0.93 16.62 32.05
CA LEU A 114 1.55 15.55 32.82
C LEU A 114 3.08 15.65 32.83
N GLY A 115 3.69 16.07 31.72
CA GLY A 115 5.13 16.33 31.63
C GLY A 115 5.59 17.46 32.56
N ALA A 116 4.80 18.53 32.67
CA ALA A 116 5.06 19.63 33.59
C ALA A 116 4.92 19.18 35.06
N GLU A 117 3.87 18.42 35.38
CA GLU A 117 3.66 17.86 36.73
C GLU A 117 4.80 16.91 37.15
N ASN A 118 5.21 16.00 36.27
CA ASN A 118 6.36 15.12 36.53
C ASN A 118 7.64 15.91 36.79
N THR A 119 7.87 16.97 36.01
CA THR A 119 9.04 17.84 36.21
C THR A 119 9.01 18.51 37.59
N ASP A 120 7.84 18.94 38.05
CA ASP A 120 7.69 19.51 39.39
C ASP A 120 7.93 18.48 40.49
N LEU A 121 7.36 17.28 40.36
CA LEU A 121 7.61 16.16 41.30
C LEU A 121 9.09 15.80 41.39
N PHE A 122 9.81 15.76 40.26
CA PHE A 122 11.26 15.54 40.26
C PHE A 122 12.01 16.63 41.03
N ARG A 123 11.63 17.90 40.88
CA ARG A 123 12.23 19.00 41.66
C ARG A 123 11.95 18.83 43.15
N GLN A 124 10.74 18.42 43.54
CA GLN A 124 10.40 18.16 44.94
C GLN A 124 11.22 17.00 45.53
N ILE A 125 11.41 15.90 44.77
CA ILE A 125 12.24 14.77 45.17
C ILE A 125 13.70 15.20 45.34
N LEU A 126 14.24 16.00 44.41
CA LEU A 126 15.60 16.52 44.51
C LEU A 126 15.79 17.39 45.75
N ARG A 127 14.86 18.30 46.03
CA ARG A 127 14.87 19.11 47.28
C ARG A 127 14.87 18.22 48.51
N SER A 128 13.97 17.25 48.57
CA SER A 128 13.87 16.29 49.70
C SER A 128 15.16 15.48 49.88
N ASN A 129 15.82 15.08 48.78
CA ASN A 129 17.09 14.36 48.85
C ASN A 129 18.22 15.23 49.41
N ILE A 130 18.29 16.51 49.01
CA ILE A 130 19.26 17.48 49.58
C ILE A 130 19.02 17.67 51.08
N GLU A 131 17.75 17.78 51.52
CA GLU A 131 17.39 17.87 52.94
C GLU A 131 17.83 16.61 53.71
N LEU A 132 17.54 15.42 53.19
CA LEU A 132 17.96 14.16 53.80
C LEU A 132 19.49 14.02 53.90
N GLN A 133 20.23 14.46 52.88
CA GLN A 133 21.69 14.48 52.92
C GLN A 133 22.20 15.44 53.99
N THR A 134 21.60 16.63 54.10
CA THR A 134 21.91 17.61 55.14
C THR A 134 21.70 17.03 56.53
N LEU A 135 20.54 16.40 56.76
CA LEU A 135 20.22 15.74 58.03
C LEU A 135 21.20 14.60 58.35
N ARG A 136 21.54 13.77 57.36
CA ARG A 136 22.54 12.70 57.53
C ARG A 136 23.91 13.24 57.91
N ASN A 137 24.33 14.35 57.32
CA ASN A 137 25.61 14.99 57.64
C ASN A 137 25.62 15.57 59.06
N LEU A 138 24.53 16.21 59.49
CA LEU A 138 24.37 16.70 60.86
C LEU A 138 24.42 15.56 61.88
N LEU A 139 23.76 14.43 61.59
CA LEU A 139 23.75 13.27 62.47
C LEU A 139 25.14 12.64 62.61
N LYS A 140 25.90 12.54 61.51
CA LYS A 140 27.30 12.10 61.53
C LYS A 140 28.20 13.02 62.35
N ALA A 141 27.98 14.34 62.24
CA ALA A 141 28.72 15.31 63.03
C ALA A 141 28.43 15.15 64.53
N TYR A 142 27.17 14.89 64.89
CA TYR A 142 26.76 14.63 66.27
C TYR A 142 27.39 13.35 66.85
N ASP A 143 27.39 12.25 66.09
CA ASP A 143 28.00 10.97 66.53
C ASP A 143 29.53 11.04 66.65
N SER A 144 30.18 11.94 65.91
CA SER A 144 31.64 12.10 65.91
C SER A 144 32.16 12.97 67.07
N ASP A 145 31.27 13.69 67.75
CA ASP A 145 31.64 14.66 68.80
C ASP A 145 31.43 14.04 70.19
N GLU A 146 32.31 13.09 70.52
CA GLU A 146 32.53 12.70 71.91
C GLU A 146 33.23 13.87 72.63
N THR A 147 32.42 14.74 73.26
CA THR A 147 32.77 15.68 74.35
C THR A 147 33.36 17.08 74.08
N THR A 148 32.91 17.85 73.07
CA THR A 148 33.12 19.33 73.10
C THR A 148 31.93 20.19 72.61
N SER A 149 31.14 20.71 73.56
CA SER A 149 30.20 21.86 73.48
C SER A 149 29.84 22.45 72.08
N VAL A 150 28.77 21.94 71.48
CA VAL A 150 28.28 22.17 70.09
C VAL A 150 27.50 23.48 69.85
N VAL A 151 27.64 24.50 70.70
CA VAL A 151 26.82 25.73 70.63
C VAL A 151 27.11 26.68 69.41
N PRO A 152 28.27 26.69 68.71
CA PRO A 152 28.48 27.71 67.65
C PRO A 152 27.91 27.38 66.27
N VAL A 153 27.62 26.11 65.93
CA VAL A 153 27.42 25.68 64.53
C VAL A 153 26.03 25.99 63.98
N LEU A 154 25.00 26.01 64.83
CA LEU A 154 23.63 26.35 64.40
C LEU A 154 23.48 27.81 63.96
N ARG A 155 24.40 28.71 64.34
CA ARG A 155 24.29 30.15 64.00
C ARG A 155 24.73 30.51 62.58
N ASN A 156 25.45 29.62 61.89
CA ASN A 156 25.97 29.88 60.54
C ASN A 156 25.11 29.27 59.41
N LEU A 157 24.11 28.44 59.74
CA LEU A 157 23.23 27.82 58.73
C LEU A 157 22.01 28.68 58.38
N GLU A 158 21.56 29.57 59.28
CA GLU A 158 20.48 30.52 58.98
C GLU A 158 20.91 31.62 58.00
N SER A 159 22.20 32.01 57.94
CA SER A 159 22.65 33.08 57.03
C SER A 159 22.94 32.62 55.60
N SER A 160 23.14 31.31 55.37
CA SER A 160 23.53 30.81 54.04
C SER A 160 22.34 30.39 53.17
N ASN A 161 21.14 30.27 53.74
CA ASN A 161 19.96 29.80 52.98
C ASN A 161 19.15 30.95 52.35
N GLU A 162 19.34 32.20 52.76
CA GLU A 162 18.67 33.36 52.14
C GLU A 162 19.32 33.83 50.83
N HIS A 163 20.56 33.43 50.52
CA HIS A 163 21.26 33.88 49.30
C HIS A 163 21.18 32.91 48.12
N ALA A 164 20.70 31.67 48.32
CA ALA A 164 20.62 30.68 47.25
C ALA A 164 19.27 30.66 46.49
N VAL A 165 18.23 31.32 47.02
CA VAL A 165 16.87 31.27 46.44
C VAL A 165 16.49 32.54 45.65
N SER A 166 17.24 33.64 45.79
CA SER A 166 16.89 34.93 45.16
C SER A 166 17.40 35.12 43.71
N LYS A 167 18.04 34.14 43.08
CA LYS A 167 18.73 34.33 41.78
C LYS A 167 17.99 33.80 40.54
N PHE A 168 16.71 33.48 40.65
CA PHE A 168 15.93 32.88 39.55
C PHE A 168 14.61 33.60 39.21
N GLN A 169 14.50 34.89 39.52
CA GLN A 169 13.38 35.70 39.02
C GLN A 169 13.88 37.01 38.42
N ASP A 170 13.33 37.27 37.23
CA ASP A 170 13.25 38.55 36.54
C ASP A 170 14.42 38.92 35.63
N GLU A 171 14.24 38.63 34.33
CA GLU A 171 14.76 39.48 33.25
C GLU A 171 13.95 39.23 31.97
N GLY A 172 12.82 39.92 31.88
CA GLY A 172 12.21 40.28 30.61
C GLY A 172 12.21 41.79 30.47
N GLN A 173 13.17 42.36 29.73
CA GLN A 173 12.96 43.59 28.93
C GLN A 173 14.18 43.98 28.09
N ASP A 174 13.88 44.26 26.82
CA ASP A 174 14.52 45.15 25.84
C ASP A 174 15.81 45.88 26.24
N VAL A 175 16.88 45.73 25.45
CA VAL A 175 17.77 46.87 25.12
C VAL A 175 18.41 46.71 23.73
N SER A 176 18.32 47.82 23.00
CA SER A 176 19.01 48.14 21.75
C SER A 176 20.54 48.21 21.89
N THR A 177 21.20 47.79 20.81
CA THR A 177 22.39 48.41 20.21
C THR A 177 23.33 49.23 21.10
N SER A 178 24.47 48.64 21.48
CA SER A 178 25.72 49.40 21.62
C SER A 178 26.93 48.51 21.35
N GLN A 179 27.73 48.93 20.36
CA GLN A 179 29.08 48.43 20.09
C GLN A 179 29.99 48.67 21.31
N GLY A 180 30.73 47.63 21.69
CA GLY A 180 31.82 47.73 22.65
C GLY A 180 32.54 46.40 22.72
N GLN A 181 33.71 46.33 22.09
CA GLN A 181 34.69 45.26 22.28
C GLN A 181 35.01 45.18 23.77
N ASP A 182 35.06 43.98 24.35
CA ASP A 182 36.12 43.57 25.28
C ASP A 182 35.98 42.10 25.71
N HIS A 183 37.11 41.39 25.59
CA HIS A 183 37.54 40.16 26.25
C HIS A 183 36.48 39.19 26.82
N GLU A 184 36.17 38.17 26.02
CA GLU A 184 35.60 36.89 26.47
C GLU A 184 36.57 36.18 27.43
N ILE A 185 36.15 36.08 28.69
CA ILE A 185 36.62 35.04 29.61
C ILE A 185 35.54 33.96 29.56
N ASP A 186 35.87 32.86 28.88
CA ASP A 186 35.07 31.63 28.82
C ASP A 186 34.84 31.11 30.24
N HIS A 187 33.70 31.47 30.82
CA HIS A 187 33.17 30.80 32.00
C HIS A 187 32.24 29.70 31.50
N ASP A 188 32.83 28.55 31.20
CA ASP A 188 32.14 27.30 30.87
C ASP A 188 31.21 26.94 32.04
N ASP A 189 29.94 27.35 31.97
CA ASP A 189 28.89 26.85 32.86
C ASP A 189 28.55 25.41 32.41
N PRO A 190 28.87 24.39 33.22
CA PRO A 190 28.63 23.00 32.85
C PRO A 190 27.15 22.68 32.62
N CYS A 191 26.22 23.54 33.06
CA CYS A 191 24.78 23.33 32.88
C CYS A 191 24.24 23.80 31.51
N GLU A 192 24.86 24.79 30.86
CA GLU A 192 24.45 25.25 29.52
C GLU A 192 24.94 24.33 28.40
N ARG A 193 26.05 23.61 28.63
CA ARG A 193 26.61 22.64 27.66
C ARG A 193 25.68 21.43 27.46
N GLU A 194 24.95 21.01 28.48
CA GLU A 194 23.97 19.92 28.37
C GLU A 194 22.66 20.39 27.71
N SER A 195 22.26 21.64 27.95
CA SER A 195 21.03 22.22 27.39
C SER A 195 21.13 22.54 25.89
N SER A 196 22.33 22.88 25.41
CA SER A 196 22.60 23.16 23.99
C SER A 196 22.73 21.90 23.13
N VAL A 197 23.01 20.74 23.72
CA VAL A 197 22.93 19.43 23.03
C VAL A 197 21.48 19.05 22.72
N LEU A 198 20.53 19.38 23.60
CA LEU A 198 19.12 19.02 23.40
C LEU A 198 18.38 19.94 22.41
N ARG A 199 18.78 21.21 22.28
CA ARG A 199 18.13 22.17 21.34
C ARG A 199 18.48 21.94 19.87
N ASN A 200 19.56 21.22 19.57
CA ASN A 200 19.94 20.85 18.19
C ASN A 200 19.49 19.44 17.79
N VAL A 201 18.77 18.72 18.65
CA VAL A 201 18.04 17.52 18.24
C VAL A 201 16.80 18.00 17.48
N ARG A 202 17.01 18.35 16.22
CA ARG A 202 15.91 18.43 15.25
C ARG A 202 15.30 17.04 15.25
N VAL A 203 14.13 16.90 15.88
CA VAL A 203 13.30 15.71 15.74
C VAL A 203 12.91 15.68 14.27
N GLU A 204 13.77 15.11 13.44
CA GLU A 204 13.41 14.75 12.08
C GLU A 204 12.23 13.81 12.26
N SER A 205 11.04 14.30 11.89
CA SER A 205 9.80 13.54 11.85
C SER A 205 10.15 12.22 11.20
N SER A 206 10.34 11.19 12.01
CA SER A 206 10.87 9.92 11.57
C SER A 206 9.73 9.30 10.79
N THR A 207 9.71 9.58 9.49
CA THR A 207 8.67 9.10 8.58
C THR A 207 8.73 7.59 8.68
N THR A 208 7.79 7.02 9.43
CA THR A 208 7.73 5.57 9.62
C THR A 208 7.33 4.97 8.28
N HIS A 209 8.18 4.11 7.71
CA HIS A 209 7.92 3.50 6.41
C HIS A 209 7.04 2.25 6.53
N ARG A 210 6.06 2.26 7.44
CA ARG A 210 5.17 1.12 7.67
C ARG A 210 4.14 1.00 6.56
N VAL A 211 3.85 -0.23 6.18
CA VAL A 211 2.87 -0.54 5.13
C VAL A 211 1.50 -0.65 5.79
N LEU A 212 0.47 -0.12 5.13
CA LEU A 212 -0.91 -0.27 5.61
C LEU A 212 -1.38 -1.71 5.43
N TYR A 213 -2.12 -2.23 6.41
CA TYR A 213 -2.75 -3.55 6.30
C TYR A 213 -3.70 -3.60 5.09
N PRO A 214 -3.66 -4.65 4.24
CA PRO A 214 -4.53 -4.75 3.08
C PRO A 214 -5.99 -5.01 3.48
N LEU A 215 -6.79 -3.94 3.53
CA LEU A 215 -8.20 -4.01 3.92
C LEU A 215 -9.04 -4.88 2.98
N ASP A 216 -8.60 -5.04 1.72
CA ASP A 216 -9.24 -5.89 0.73
C ASP A 216 -9.05 -7.39 0.99
N ALA A 217 -8.19 -7.77 1.94
CA ALA A 217 -8.11 -9.13 2.46
C ALA A 217 -9.21 -9.45 3.49
N LEU A 218 -9.83 -8.44 4.10
CA LEU A 218 -10.83 -8.64 5.16
C LEU A 218 -12.05 -9.46 4.71
N PRO A 219 -12.61 -9.30 3.51
CA PRO A 219 -13.74 -10.12 3.07
C PRO A 219 -13.42 -11.61 2.83
N ASN A 220 -12.13 -12.00 2.83
CA ASN A 220 -11.71 -13.36 2.53
C ASN A 220 -11.51 -14.20 3.81
N ASP A 221 -12.37 -15.21 3.99
CA ASP A 221 -12.36 -16.10 5.16
C ASP A 221 -11.03 -16.85 5.36
N ASP A 222 -10.33 -17.19 4.29
CA ASP A 222 -9.04 -17.86 4.38
C ASP A 222 -7.94 -16.90 4.80
N ALA A 223 -7.92 -15.69 4.24
CA ALA A 223 -6.98 -14.63 4.61
C ALA A 223 -7.05 -14.30 6.10
N GLN A 224 -8.27 -14.16 6.65
CA GLN A 224 -8.49 -13.85 8.06
C GLN A 224 -7.82 -14.87 9.01
N LYS A 225 -7.64 -16.12 8.57
CA LYS A 225 -7.03 -17.18 9.39
C LYS A 225 -5.51 -17.07 9.52
N TRP A 226 -4.83 -16.37 8.62
CA TRP A 226 -3.36 -16.38 8.58
C TRP A 226 -2.73 -15.00 8.37
N LEU A 227 -3.32 -14.14 7.55
CA LEU A 227 -2.73 -12.87 7.16
C LEU A 227 -2.59 -11.88 8.32
N PRO A 228 -3.55 -11.70 9.25
CA PRO A 228 -3.38 -10.77 10.37
C PRO A 228 -2.12 -11.05 11.20
N GLN A 229 -1.88 -12.33 11.51
CA GLN A 229 -0.71 -12.77 12.28
C GLN A 229 0.58 -12.68 11.45
N ALA A 230 0.50 -13.06 10.17
CA ALA A 230 1.62 -12.95 9.23
C ALA A 230 2.08 -11.50 9.06
N PHE A 231 1.14 -10.61 8.76
CA PHE A 231 1.37 -9.19 8.52
C PHE A 231 1.91 -8.50 9.77
N ALA A 232 1.25 -8.67 10.93
CA ALA A 232 1.74 -8.10 12.19
C ALA A 232 3.15 -8.59 12.55
N TYR A 233 3.54 -9.79 12.09
CA TYR A 233 4.87 -10.33 12.32
C TYR A 233 5.94 -9.70 11.42
N VAL A 234 5.60 -9.26 10.20
CA VAL A 234 6.56 -8.69 9.22
C VAL A 234 6.46 -7.18 9.06
N ASP A 235 5.42 -6.53 9.59
CA ASP A 235 5.27 -5.06 9.62
C ASP A 235 6.25 -4.43 10.62
N VAL A 236 7.50 -4.28 10.17
CA VAL A 236 8.59 -3.62 10.90
C VAL A 236 9.21 -2.54 10.04
N ASP A 237 9.61 -1.44 10.68
CA ASP A 237 10.33 -0.38 9.99
C ASP A 237 11.81 -0.78 9.81
N LEU A 238 12.13 -1.17 8.57
CA LEU A 238 13.47 -1.45 8.06
C LEU A 238 13.82 -0.51 6.89
N GLY A 239 13.08 0.59 6.74
CA GLY A 239 13.27 1.58 5.68
C GLY A 239 12.47 1.32 4.39
N PRO A 240 12.49 2.28 3.45
CA PRO A 240 11.60 2.32 2.30
C PRO A 240 11.78 1.14 1.34
N ALA A 241 13.01 0.65 1.13
CA ALA A 241 13.25 -0.48 0.24
C ALA A 241 12.54 -1.76 0.71
N TYR A 242 12.48 -2.00 2.03
CA TYR A 242 11.75 -3.13 2.60
C TYR A 242 10.23 -2.92 2.55
N ALA A 243 9.78 -1.68 2.76
CA ALA A 243 8.36 -1.32 2.59
C ALA A 243 7.89 -1.60 1.15
N ASP A 244 8.68 -1.20 0.15
CA ASP A 244 8.41 -1.49 -1.25
C ASP A 244 8.35 -3.00 -1.53
N PHE A 245 9.28 -3.77 -0.96
CA PHE A 245 9.27 -5.23 -1.06
C PHE A 245 8.01 -5.84 -0.44
N LEU A 246 7.60 -5.39 0.75
CA LEU A 246 6.35 -5.82 1.40
C LEU A 246 5.13 -5.49 0.53
N ILE A 247 5.06 -4.30 -0.08
CA ILE A 247 3.98 -3.93 -0.99
C ILE A 247 3.91 -4.90 -2.18
N GLN A 248 5.05 -5.27 -2.77
CA GLN A 248 5.05 -6.24 -3.87
C GLN A 248 4.59 -7.63 -3.43
N TRP A 249 4.94 -8.07 -2.22
CA TRP A 249 4.42 -9.32 -1.66
C TRP A 249 2.91 -9.25 -1.42
N ILE A 250 2.38 -8.14 -0.91
CA ILE A 250 0.93 -7.95 -0.71
C ILE A 250 0.20 -8.00 -2.06
N ASN A 251 0.75 -7.36 -3.11
CA ASN A 251 0.17 -7.42 -4.45
C ASN A 251 0.17 -8.85 -5.01
N PHE A 252 1.25 -9.60 -4.77
CA PHE A 252 1.33 -11.01 -5.14
C PHE A 252 0.23 -11.83 -4.46
N GLU A 253 0.08 -11.71 -3.14
CA GLU A 253 -0.98 -12.43 -2.40
C GLU A 253 -2.40 -11.99 -2.84
N ARG A 254 -2.58 -10.72 -3.23
CA ARG A 254 -3.84 -10.21 -3.79
C ARG A 254 -4.20 -10.89 -5.12
N LEU A 255 -3.24 -11.08 -6.02
CA LEU A 255 -3.44 -11.78 -7.30
C LEU A 255 -3.90 -13.22 -7.09
N HIS A 256 -3.42 -13.87 -6.02
CA HIS A 256 -3.87 -15.20 -5.58
C HIS A 256 -5.09 -15.19 -4.66
N ARG A 257 -5.82 -14.08 -4.59
CA ARG A 257 -7.05 -13.94 -3.80
C ARG A 257 -6.87 -14.36 -2.34
N TRP A 258 -5.68 -14.11 -1.77
CA TRP A 258 -5.37 -14.37 -0.36
C TRP A 258 -5.51 -15.83 0.09
N GLU A 259 -5.49 -16.77 -0.85
CA GLU A 259 -5.59 -18.20 -0.54
C GLU A 259 -4.46 -18.64 0.39
N LYS A 260 -4.79 -19.50 1.36
CA LYS A 260 -3.84 -19.91 2.40
C LYS A 260 -2.70 -20.80 1.88
N ALA A 261 -2.91 -21.51 0.77
CA ALA A 261 -1.98 -22.53 0.29
C ALA A 261 -1.90 -22.57 -1.24
N GLY A 262 -0.86 -21.93 -1.79
CA GLY A 262 -0.43 -22.06 -3.19
C GLY A 262 0.59 -23.15 -3.46
N GLY A 263 0.68 -24.13 -2.56
CA GLY A 263 1.81 -25.04 -2.49
C GLY A 263 2.87 -24.59 -1.48
N ARG A 264 4.04 -25.20 -1.56
CA ARG A 264 5.18 -24.93 -0.67
C ARG A 264 6.38 -24.57 -1.52
N MET A 265 7.14 -23.58 -1.10
CA MET A 265 8.49 -23.41 -1.64
C MET A 265 9.33 -24.65 -1.35
N GLU A 266 10.28 -24.92 -2.23
CA GLU A 266 11.25 -25.99 -2.06
C GLU A 266 12.08 -25.79 -0.78
N ASN A 267 12.46 -26.91 -0.16
CA ASN A 267 13.10 -26.93 1.15
C ASN A 267 14.61 -27.16 1.09
N GLU A 268 15.13 -27.52 -0.07
CA GLU A 268 16.54 -27.66 -0.37
C GLU A 268 17.24 -26.31 -0.16
N GLU A 269 18.41 -26.35 0.48
CA GLU A 269 19.20 -25.17 0.85
C GLU A 269 18.52 -24.14 1.76
N ARG A 270 17.26 -24.36 2.18
CA ARG A 270 16.54 -23.45 3.08
C ARG A 270 17.30 -23.24 4.39
N PRO A 271 17.47 -21.99 4.88
CA PRO A 271 18.07 -21.72 6.18
C PRO A 271 17.40 -22.54 7.29
N LYS A 272 18.20 -23.17 8.15
CA LYS A 272 17.72 -24.06 9.22
C LYS A 272 16.81 -23.33 10.21
N GLU A 273 17.01 -22.03 10.37
CA GLU A 273 16.22 -21.12 11.19
C GLU A 273 14.79 -21.01 10.67
N ILE A 274 14.61 -20.86 9.35
CA ILE A 274 13.29 -20.82 8.70
C ILE A 274 12.61 -22.19 8.82
N THR A 275 13.35 -23.28 8.59
CA THR A 275 12.81 -24.65 8.74
C THR A 275 12.35 -24.92 10.17
N SER A 276 13.14 -24.53 11.16
CA SER A 276 12.79 -24.70 12.59
C SER A 276 11.60 -23.84 12.96
N TRP A 277 11.56 -22.58 12.52
CA TRP A 277 10.44 -21.66 12.71
C TRP A 277 9.13 -22.16 12.12
N ILE A 278 9.14 -22.72 10.91
CA ILE A 278 7.95 -23.33 10.31
C ILE A 278 7.48 -24.53 11.13
N ARG A 279 8.41 -25.38 11.59
CA ARG A 279 8.11 -26.63 12.32
C ARG A 279 7.61 -26.38 13.73
N GLU A 280 8.19 -25.43 14.45
CA GLU A 280 7.88 -25.12 15.85
C GLU A 280 6.62 -24.24 15.99
N GLY A 281 6.09 -23.77 14.86
CA GLY A 281 5.00 -22.82 14.80
C GLY A 281 5.54 -21.42 14.58
N ARG A 282 4.86 -20.64 13.74
CA ARG A 282 5.37 -19.36 13.23
C ARG A 282 5.16 -18.18 14.18
N TYR A 283 4.18 -18.29 15.07
CA TYR A 283 3.71 -17.18 15.89
C TYR A 283 3.82 -17.50 17.39
N PRO A 284 3.98 -16.48 18.25
CA PRO A 284 3.84 -16.62 19.69
C PRO A 284 2.51 -17.28 20.08
N PRO A 285 2.45 -18.03 21.21
CA PRO A 285 3.52 -18.26 22.17
C PRO A 285 4.50 -19.38 21.76
N ARG A 286 4.22 -20.09 20.66
CA ARG A 286 4.95 -21.31 20.28
C ARG A 286 6.32 -20.99 19.66
N CYS A 287 6.46 -19.82 19.04
CA CYS A 287 7.67 -19.39 18.37
C CYS A 287 8.47 -18.35 19.16
N LYS A 288 9.80 -18.50 19.20
CA LYS A 288 10.72 -17.48 19.74
C LYS A 288 11.53 -16.73 18.67
N GLY A 289 11.32 -17.02 17.38
CA GLY A 289 12.21 -16.55 16.31
C GLY A 289 13.65 -17.07 16.48
N PRO A 290 14.56 -16.80 15.53
CA PRO A 290 15.97 -17.10 15.70
C PRO A 290 16.63 -16.14 16.69
N ASN A 291 17.71 -16.58 17.31
CA ASN A 291 18.60 -15.67 18.03
C ASN A 291 19.40 -14.86 17.00
N LEU A 292 19.12 -13.55 16.92
CA LEU A 292 19.75 -12.64 15.96
C LEU A 292 21.16 -12.18 16.38
N ALA A 293 21.66 -12.64 17.53
CA ALA A 293 22.99 -12.31 18.02
C ALA A 293 24.08 -13.28 17.50
N GLY A 294 25.35 -12.91 17.72
CA GLY A 294 26.50 -13.76 17.44
C GLY A 294 26.73 -13.97 15.93
N ASP A 295 26.95 -15.23 15.54
CA ASP A 295 27.32 -15.59 14.16
C ASP A 295 26.17 -15.54 13.15
N PHE A 296 24.94 -15.22 13.59
CA PHE A 296 23.76 -15.12 12.71
C PHE A 296 24.03 -14.17 11.53
N SER A 297 24.59 -13.00 11.81
CA SER A 297 24.96 -11.97 10.81
C SER A 297 25.92 -12.48 9.72
N ARG A 298 26.68 -13.55 9.99
CA ARG A 298 27.66 -14.11 9.06
C ARG A 298 27.11 -15.30 8.28
N HIS A 299 26.43 -16.24 8.94
CA HIS A 299 25.99 -17.47 8.28
C HIS A 299 24.61 -17.35 7.61
N PHE A 300 23.69 -16.58 8.20
CA PHE A 300 22.31 -16.54 7.74
C PHE A 300 22.17 -15.87 6.35
N PRO A 301 22.80 -14.70 6.08
CA PRO A 301 22.79 -14.10 4.75
C PRO A 301 23.29 -15.05 3.65
N LYS A 302 24.37 -15.78 3.94
CA LYS A 302 24.95 -16.76 3.01
C LYS A 302 23.98 -17.91 2.74
N ALA A 303 23.37 -18.47 3.79
CA ALA A 303 22.37 -19.52 3.65
C ALA A 303 21.14 -19.05 2.86
N LEU A 304 20.66 -17.83 3.13
CA LEU A 304 19.52 -17.26 2.41
C LEU A 304 19.82 -17.06 0.92
N ARG A 305 21.00 -16.56 0.57
CA ARG A 305 21.42 -16.43 -0.84
C ARG A 305 21.55 -17.78 -1.54
N MET A 306 22.06 -18.82 -0.87
CA MET A 306 22.12 -20.17 -1.43
C MET A 306 20.72 -20.73 -1.70
N TRP A 307 19.80 -20.56 -0.75
CA TRP A 307 18.39 -20.95 -0.94
C TRP A 307 17.74 -20.19 -2.09
N TRP A 308 17.94 -18.88 -2.15
CA TRP A 308 17.40 -18.06 -3.22
C TRP A 308 17.96 -18.43 -4.60
N ALA A 309 19.28 -18.66 -4.70
CA ALA A 309 19.90 -19.14 -5.92
C ALA A 309 19.33 -20.50 -6.35
N PHE A 310 19.05 -21.40 -5.40
CA PHE A 310 18.39 -22.67 -5.67
C PHE A 310 16.97 -22.47 -6.24
N LEU A 311 16.13 -21.67 -5.57
CA LEU A 311 14.76 -21.37 -6.03
C LEU A 311 14.75 -20.75 -7.43
N ARG A 312 15.68 -19.80 -7.68
CA ARG A 312 15.86 -19.21 -9.01
C ARG A 312 16.34 -20.21 -10.03
N SER A 313 17.25 -21.13 -9.70
CA SER A 313 17.74 -22.14 -10.65
C SER A 313 16.68 -23.17 -11.04
N SER A 314 15.73 -23.43 -10.15
CA SER A 314 14.56 -24.28 -10.41
C SER A 314 13.51 -23.58 -11.27
N THR A 315 13.66 -22.27 -11.49
CA THR A 315 12.81 -21.44 -12.36
C THR A 315 13.62 -21.13 -13.62
N PRO A 316 13.18 -21.46 -14.84
CA PRO A 316 13.90 -21.08 -16.05
C PRO A 316 13.77 -19.56 -16.32
N LEU A 317 14.37 -18.75 -15.45
CA LEU A 317 14.52 -17.31 -15.60
C LEU A 317 15.70 -17.09 -16.57
N ASP A 318 15.35 -16.91 -17.83
CA ASP A 318 16.18 -16.19 -18.80
C ASP A 318 17.49 -16.89 -19.24
N ARG A 319 17.36 -18.14 -19.72
CA ARG A 319 18.31 -18.63 -20.74
C ARG A 319 17.90 -18.06 -22.09
N LYS A 320 18.37 -16.84 -22.36
CA LYS A 320 18.40 -16.18 -23.68
C LYS A 320 18.47 -17.20 -24.83
N GLY A 321 17.33 -17.43 -25.48
CA GLY A 321 17.27 -18.18 -26.74
C GLY A 321 16.73 -19.59 -26.63
N THR A 322 15.47 -19.75 -26.25
CA THR A 322 14.42 -20.39 -27.08
C THR A 322 13.14 -20.40 -26.25
N ALA A 323 12.13 -19.72 -26.78
CA ALA A 323 10.88 -19.44 -26.11
C ALA A 323 10.05 -20.72 -25.98
N ASP A 324 10.15 -21.38 -24.84
CA ASP A 324 9.01 -22.06 -24.25
C ASP A 324 8.85 -21.49 -22.84
N LYS A 325 7.71 -20.82 -22.63
CA LYS A 325 7.15 -20.25 -21.39
C LYS A 325 8.09 -20.17 -20.19
N ASN A 326 8.33 -18.95 -19.71
CA ASN A 326 8.85 -18.67 -18.37
C ASN A 326 8.02 -19.46 -17.34
N ASP A 327 8.50 -20.63 -16.94
CA ASP A 327 7.81 -21.47 -15.97
C ASP A 327 8.09 -20.91 -14.58
N TRP A 328 7.17 -20.05 -14.12
CA TRP A 328 7.22 -19.46 -12.80
C TRP A 328 6.75 -20.41 -11.70
N SER A 329 6.37 -21.66 -12.02
CA SER A 329 5.73 -22.57 -11.07
C SER A 329 6.54 -22.84 -9.79
N ALA A 330 7.86 -22.73 -9.83
CA ALA A 330 8.71 -22.88 -8.64
C ALA A 330 8.60 -21.68 -7.67
N LEU A 331 8.38 -20.47 -8.18
CA LEU A 331 8.24 -19.22 -7.42
C LEU A 331 6.78 -18.79 -7.22
N ASP A 332 5.86 -19.31 -8.04
CA ASP A 332 4.42 -19.15 -7.89
C ASP A 332 3.92 -20.02 -6.73
N LYS A 333 4.20 -19.54 -5.53
CA LYS A 333 3.85 -20.14 -4.25
C LYS A 333 3.31 -19.03 -3.34
N HIS A 334 1.99 -18.96 -3.20
CA HIS A 334 1.29 -18.01 -2.32
C HIS A 334 0.92 -18.59 -0.95
N GLY A 335 0.51 -17.70 -0.05
CA GLY A 335 0.07 -18.00 1.30
C GLY A 335 1.22 -18.28 2.28
N ILE A 336 0.86 -18.87 3.42
CA ILE A 336 1.74 -18.99 4.60
C ILE A 336 3.01 -19.86 4.38
N ASN A 337 3.01 -20.73 3.37
CA ASN A 337 4.17 -21.55 2.99
C ASN A 337 4.87 -21.07 1.71
N GLY A 338 4.38 -19.98 1.13
CA GLY A 338 4.90 -19.30 -0.04
C GLY A 338 5.84 -18.17 0.35
N TRP A 339 5.81 -17.09 -0.46
CA TRP A 339 6.69 -15.92 -0.36
C TRP A 339 6.82 -15.32 1.05
N PHE A 340 5.80 -15.49 1.89
CA PHE A 340 5.86 -15.13 3.31
C PHE A 340 7.14 -15.63 4.03
N SER A 341 7.64 -16.82 3.69
CA SER A 341 8.86 -17.37 4.31
C SER A 341 10.13 -16.58 3.91
N ILE A 342 10.20 -16.07 2.68
CA ILE A 342 11.29 -15.20 2.23
C ILE A 342 11.17 -13.82 2.89
N VAL A 343 9.96 -13.28 3.00
CA VAL A 343 9.71 -12.00 3.68
C VAL A 343 10.19 -12.03 5.13
N VAL A 344 9.89 -13.13 5.84
CA VAL A 344 10.38 -13.36 7.20
C VAL A 344 11.91 -13.49 7.26
N ALA A 345 12.53 -14.16 6.29
CA ALA A 345 13.99 -14.24 6.22
C ALA A 345 14.63 -12.85 6.05
N MET A 346 14.08 -12.02 5.16
CA MET A 346 14.56 -10.64 4.95
C MET A 346 14.35 -9.76 6.18
N LYS A 347 13.22 -9.93 6.88
CA LYS A 347 12.95 -9.26 8.15
C LYS A 347 14.06 -9.56 9.17
N TRP A 348 14.35 -10.84 9.41
CA TRP A 348 15.34 -11.24 10.41
C TRP A 348 16.75 -10.77 10.06
N TRP A 349 17.12 -10.80 8.79
CA TRP A 349 18.40 -10.24 8.36
C TRP A 349 18.45 -8.73 8.65
N GLY A 350 17.43 -7.97 8.26
CA GLY A 350 17.37 -6.53 8.53
C GLY A 350 17.38 -6.19 10.02
N GLU A 351 16.68 -6.95 10.86
CA GLU A 351 16.72 -6.79 12.33
C GLU A 351 18.08 -7.15 12.92
N CYS A 352 18.78 -8.17 12.40
CA CYS A 352 20.12 -8.51 12.84
C CYS A 352 21.12 -7.36 12.59
N LEU A 353 20.98 -6.64 11.48
CA LEU A 353 21.85 -5.49 11.18
C LEU A 353 21.80 -4.41 12.27
N LYS A 354 20.68 -4.24 12.98
CA LYS A 354 20.55 -3.26 14.09
C LYS A 354 21.53 -3.52 15.24
N SER A 355 22.06 -4.74 15.35
CA SER A 355 23.07 -5.11 16.36
C SER A 355 24.52 -4.89 15.90
N LEU A 356 24.73 -4.60 14.62
CA LEU A 356 26.05 -4.38 14.05
C LEU A 356 26.45 -2.91 14.14
N THR A 357 27.76 -2.66 14.14
CA THR A 357 28.34 -1.31 14.15
C THR A 357 29.50 -1.21 13.15
N GLY A 358 29.82 0.02 12.71
CA GLY A 358 30.98 0.29 11.85
C GLY A 358 30.87 -0.34 10.46
N ASP A 359 32.00 -0.83 9.94
CA ASP A 359 32.08 -1.38 8.57
C ASP A 359 31.20 -2.63 8.37
N HIS A 360 30.99 -3.44 9.42
CA HIS A 360 30.10 -4.61 9.34
C HIS A 360 28.64 -4.21 9.12
N LEU A 361 28.18 -3.12 9.75
CA LEU A 361 26.85 -2.58 9.52
C LEU A 361 26.71 -2.05 8.10
N ARG A 362 27.68 -1.25 7.62
CA ARG A 362 27.62 -0.68 6.26
C ARG A 362 27.57 -1.77 5.20
N ASN A 363 28.55 -2.68 5.21
CA ASN A 363 28.63 -3.75 4.22
C ASN A 363 27.41 -4.69 4.32
N GLY A 364 26.97 -5.03 5.53
CA GLY A 364 25.79 -5.85 5.74
C GLY A 364 24.50 -5.18 5.25
N THR A 365 24.39 -3.85 5.38
CA THR A 365 23.26 -3.06 4.89
C THR A 365 23.24 -3.00 3.36
N GLU A 366 24.39 -2.75 2.72
CA GLU A 366 24.51 -2.76 1.25
C GLU A 366 24.11 -4.13 0.69
N GLU A 367 24.66 -5.19 1.27
CA GLU A 367 24.36 -6.58 0.91
C GLU A 367 22.88 -6.96 1.08
N TRP A 368 22.26 -6.48 2.16
CA TRP A 368 20.84 -6.70 2.43
C TRP A 368 19.97 -5.91 1.45
N LEU A 369 20.30 -4.64 1.15
CA LEU A 369 19.59 -3.81 0.19
C LEU A 369 19.65 -4.39 -1.24
N GLU A 370 20.81 -4.91 -1.65
CA GLU A 370 20.96 -5.60 -2.93
C GLU A 370 20.00 -6.80 -3.03
N MET A 371 19.94 -7.62 -1.98
CA MET A 371 19.03 -8.76 -1.92
C MET A 371 17.55 -8.33 -1.92
N VAL A 372 17.19 -7.28 -1.16
CA VAL A 372 15.83 -6.72 -1.17
C VAL A 372 15.45 -6.25 -2.57
N ALA A 373 16.36 -5.55 -3.26
CA ALA A 373 16.14 -5.07 -4.63
C ALA A 373 15.93 -6.23 -5.62
N GLU A 374 16.73 -7.29 -5.54
CA GLU A 374 16.60 -8.48 -6.38
C GLU A 374 15.26 -9.20 -6.16
N LEU A 375 14.87 -9.43 -4.91
CA LEU A 375 13.60 -10.06 -4.56
C LEU A 375 12.41 -9.21 -5.00
N THR A 376 12.49 -7.89 -4.83
CA THR A 376 11.46 -6.94 -5.26
C THR A 376 11.29 -6.95 -6.78
N ALA A 377 12.40 -6.93 -7.53
CA ALA A 377 12.37 -7.03 -8.99
C ALA A 377 11.75 -8.36 -9.45
N THR A 378 12.10 -9.46 -8.78
CA THR A 378 11.55 -10.78 -9.11
C THR A 378 10.05 -10.87 -8.84
N LEU A 379 9.57 -10.34 -7.71
CA LEU A 379 8.14 -10.27 -7.42
C LEU A 379 7.38 -9.38 -8.41
N LYS A 380 7.95 -8.25 -8.83
CA LYS A 380 7.33 -7.37 -9.84
C LYS A 380 7.14 -8.11 -11.17
N GLU A 381 8.15 -8.84 -11.62
CA GLU A 381 8.07 -9.60 -12.87
C GLU A 381 7.08 -10.78 -12.76
N LEU A 382 7.05 -11.44 -11.60
CA LEU A 382 6.08 -12.50 -11.30
C LEU A 382 4.64 -11.95 -11.28
N ASN A 383 4.41 -10.81 -10.61
CA ASN A 383 3.10 -10.16 -10.57
C ASN A 383 2.61 -9.80 -11.97
N LYS A 384 3.50 -9.22 -12.79
CA LYS A 384 3.20 -8.91 -14.19
C LYS A 384 2.82 -10.15 -14.98
N HIS A 385 3.53 -11.27 -14.79
CA HIS A 385 3.21 -12.53 -15.46
C HIS A 385 1.82 -13.08 -15.08
N LEU A 386 1.37 -12.87 -13.83
CA LEU A 386 0.06 -13.32 -13.35
C LEU A 386 -1.10 -12.42 -13.80
N GLU A 387 -0.82 -11.19 -14.25
CA GLU A 387 -1.81 -10.26 -14.79
C GLU A 387 -2.11 -10.50 -16.28
N GLU A 388 -1.19 -11.17 -17.01
CA GLU A 388 -1.31 -11.55 -18.42
C GLU A 388 -2.10 -12.86 -18.60
#